data_AF-A0A379WV96-F1
#
_entry.id   AF-A0A379WV96-F1
#
_cell.length_a   1.000
_cell.length_b   1.000
_cell.length_c   1.000
_cell.angle_alpha   90.00
_cell.angle_beta   90.00
_cell.angle_gamma   90.00
#
_symmetry.space_group_name_H-M   'P 1'
#
loop_
_entity.id
_entity.type
_entity.pdbx_description
1 polymer ?
#
loop_
_entity_poly.entity_id
_entity_poly.type
_entity_poly.pdbx_seq_one_letter_code
_entity_poly.pdbx_strand_id
1 'polypeptide(L)'
;MFNIRNTQPSVSMQAIAGAAAPEASPEEIVWEKIQVFFPQENYEEAQQCLAELCHPARGMLPDHISSQFARLKALTFPAWEENIQCNRDGINQFCILDAGSKEILSITLDDAGNYTVNCQGYSEAHDFIMDTEPGEECTEFAEGASGTSLRPATTVSQKAAEYDAVWSKWERDAPAGESPGRAAVVQEMRDCLNNGNPVLNVGASGLTTLPDRLPPHITTLVIPDNNLTSLPELPEGLRELEVSGNLQLTSLPSLPQGLQKLWAYNNWLASLPTLPPGLGDLAVSNNQLTSLPEMPPALRELRVSGNNLTSLPALPSGLQKLWAYNNRLTSLPEMSPGLQELDVSHNQLTRLPQSLTGLSSAARVYLDGNPLSVRTLQALRDIIGHSGIRIHFDMAGPSVPPGSPGTAPGGR
;
A
#
# COMPACT_ATOMS: atom_id res chain seq x y z
N MET A 1 40.00 -61.32 -46.31
CA MET A 1 40.76 -61.22 -45.05
C MET A 1 41.63 -59.96 -45.12
N PHE A 2 41.59 -59.13 -44.08
CA PHE A 2 42.43 -57.95 -43.82
C PHE A 2 42.19 -56.65 -44.63
N ASN A 3 41.52 -55.69 -43.95
CA ASN A 3 42.08 -54.44 -43.37
C ASN A 3 42.78 -53.40 -44.28
N ILE A 4 42.45 -52.11 -44.01
CA ILE A 4 43.35 -50.93 -43.92
C ILE A 4 43.18 -49.75 -44.94
N ARG A 5 42.74 -48.62 -44.34
CA ARG A 5 43.11 -47.18 -44.46
C ARG A 5 42.50 -46.24 -45.52
N ASN A 6 42.02 -45.10 -44.97
CA ASN A 6 42.20 -43.69 -45.35
C ASN A 6 42.06 -43.36 -46.84
N THR A 7 41.20 -42.44 -47.29
CA THR A 7 41.16 -41.00 -47.01
C THR A 7 39.85 -40.43 -47.60
N GLN A 8 39.41 -39.27 -47.10
CA GLN A 8 38.11 -38.61 -47.33
C GLN A 8 37.56 -38.57 -48.77
N PRO A 9 36.23 -38.47 -48.90
CA PRO A 9 35.60 -37.69 -49.96
C PRO A 9 34.85 -36.48 -49.39
N SER A 10 35.24 -35.30 -49.86
CA SER A 10 34.47 -34.07 -49.77
C SER A 10 33.55 -33.98 -50.99
N VAL A 11 32.23 -34.01 -50.79
CA VAL A 11 31.26 -33.30 -51.67
C VAL A 11 30.01 -32.91 -50.87
N SER A 12 29.89 -31.60 -50.66
CA SER A 12 28.68 -30.76 -50.67
C SER A 12 27.35 -31.37 -50.18
N MET A 13 26.99 -31.01 -48.94
CA MET A 13 25.60 -31.00 -48.51
C MET A 13 25.22 -29.57 -48.12
N GLN A 14 24.05 -29.19 -48.64
CA GLN A 14 23.35 -27.92 -48.53
C GLN A 14 23.48 -27.23 -47.17
N ALA A 15 23.57 -25.91 -47.24
CA ALA A 15 23.49 -24.98 -46.12
C ALA A 15 22.31 -25.30 -45.21
N ILE A 16 22.60 -26.01 -44.13
CA ILE A 16 21.84 -25.93 -42.89
C ILE A 16 22.56 -24.84 -42.11
N ALA A 17 21.86 -23.73 -41.92
CA ALA A 17 22.32 -22.57 -41.16
C ALA A 17 23.03 -23.06 -39.90
N GLY A 18 24.26 -22.58 -39.74
CA GLY A 18 25.14 -22.98 -38.67
C GLY A 18 24.44 -22.85 -37.33
N ALA A 19 24.50 -23.94 -36.56
CA ALA A 19 24.54 -23.86 -35.12
C ALA A 19 25.68 -22.91 -34.75
N ALA A 20 25.33 -21.64 -34.51
CA ALA A 20 26.09 -20.84 -33.57
C ALA A 20 26.01 -21.57 -32.23
N ALA A 21 27.12 -21.59 -31.49
CA ALA A 21 27.10 -21.95 -30.08
C ALA A 21 25.94 -21.21 -29.38
N PRO A 22 25.37 -21.72 -28.27
CA PRO A 22 24.45 -20.88 -27.51
C PRO A 22 25.26 -19.66 -27.05
N GLU A 23 25.10 -18.55 -27.76
CA GLU A 23 25.55 -17.25 -27.27
C GLU A 23 24.81 -17.10 -25.95
N ALA A 24 25.56 -17.07 -24.85
CA ALA A 24 24.99 -16.97 -23.50
C ALA A 24 23.97 -15.81 -23.49
N SER A 25 22.79 -16.05 -22.90
CA SER A 25 21.73 -15.04 -22.91
C SER A 25 22.24 -13.74 -22.27
N PRO A 26 21.76 -12.55 -22.70
CA PRO A 26 22.21 -11.28 -22.14
C PRO A 26 22.17 -11.24 -20.61
N GLU A 27 21.13 -11.80 -19.98
CA GLU A 27 21.01 -11.92 -18.54
C GLU A 27 22.05 -12.84 -17.90
N GLU A 28 22.49 -13.92 -18.57
CA GLU A 28 23.51 -14.83 -18.05
C GLU A 28 24.89 -14.15 -18.04
N ILE A 29 25.19 -13.37 -19.08
CA ILE A 29 26.44 -12.58 -19.19
C ILE A 29 26.49 -11.49 -18.09
N VAL A 30 25.36 -10.82 -17.86
CA VAL A 30 25.25 -9.81 -16.79
C VAL A 30 25.38 -10.50 -15.43
N TRP A 31 24.68 -11.61 -15.21
CA TRP A 31 24.67 -12.36 -13.95
C TRP A 31 26.05 -12.88 -13.56
N GLU A 32 26.83 -13.47 -14.49
CA GLU A 32 28.17 -13.98 -14.19
C GLU A 32 29.08 -12.92 -13.54
N LYS A 33 28.90 -11.65 -13.89
CA LYS A 33 29.70 -10.52 -13.39
C LYS A 33 29.19 -9.95 -12.08
N ILE A 34 27.87 -9.98 -11.85
CA ILE A 34 27.26 -9.31 -10.68
C ILE A 34 26.75 -10.28 -9.61
N GLN A 35 26.81 -11.60 -9.82
CA GLN A 35 26.39 -12.60 -8.84
C GLN A 35 27.07 -12.41 -7.46
N VAL A 36 28.29 -11.87 -7.44
CA VAL A 36 29.03 -11.55 -6.20
C VAL A 36 28.41 -10.41 -5.38
N PHE A 37 27.51 -9.61 -5.97
CA PHE A 37 26.83 -8.51 -5.30
C PHE A 37 25.68 -9.00 -4.42
N PHE A 38 25.21 -10.22 -4.63
CA PHE A 38 24.02 -10.76 -3.98
C PHE A 38 24.39 -11.91 -3.01
N PRO A 39 23.65 -12.09 -1.92
CA PRO A 39 23.72 -13.33 -1.14
C PRO A 39 23.06 -14.48 -1.91
N GLN A 40 23.55 -15.72 -1.72
CA GLN A 40 23.04 -16.91 -2.43
C GLN A 40 21.53 -17.13 -2.27
N GLU A 41 20.96 -16.70 -1.14
CA GLU A 41 19.52 -16.80 -0.84
C GLU A 41 18.66 -15.92 -1.76
N ASN A 42 19.23 -14.87 -2.35
CA ASN A 42 18.55 -13.91 -3.21
C ASN A 42 18.86 -14.14 -4.71
N TYR A 43 19.57 -15.21 -5.06
CA TYR A 43 20.00 -15.45 -6.45
C TYR A 43 18.83 -15.60 -7.42
N GLU A 44 17.82 -16.38 -7.05
CA GLU A 44 16.66 -16.64 -7.90
C GLU A 44 15.88 -15.35 -8.18
N GLU A 45 15.68 -14.52 -7.15
CA GLU A 45 14.96 -13.26 -7.25
C GLU A 45 15.73 -12.20 -8.04
N ALA A 46 17.06 -12.11 -7.85
CA ALA A 46 17.91 -11.19 -8.60
C ALA A 46 18.02 -11.61 -10.08
N GLN A 47 18.11 -12.91 -10.38
CA GLN A 47 18.08 -13.43 -11.74
C GLN A 47 16.75 -13.13 -12.43
N GLN A 48 15.62 -13.24 -11.72
CA GLN A 48 14.32 -12.88 -12.27
C GLN A 48 14.23 -11.40 -12.63
N CYS A 49 14.71 -10.51 -11.74
CA CYS A 49 14.75 -9.08 -12.02
C CYS A 49 15.59 -8.77 -13.27
N LEU A 50 16.75 -9.42 -13.43
CA LEU A 50 17.61 -9.25 -14.61
C LEU A 50 16.97 -9.79 -15.90
N ALA A 51 16.30 -10.94 -15.82
CA ALA A 51 15.58 -11.50 -16.96
C ALA A 51 14.45 -10.56 -17.42
N GLU A 52 13.70 -9.96 -16.49
CA GLU A 52 12.65 -8.99 -16.79
C GLU A 52 13.21 -7.67 -17.37
N LEU A 53 14.42 -7.26 -16.95
CA LEU A 53 15.11 -6.08 -17.48
C LEU A 53 15.75 -6.33 -18.87
N CYS A 54 16.22 -7.55 -19.14
CA CYS A 54 16.82 -7.91 -20.43
C CYS A 54 15.77 -8.35 -21.46
N HIS A 55 14.63 -8.90 -21.00
CA HIS A 55 13.50 -9.33 -21.84
C HIS A 55 12.16 -8.74 -21.38
N PRO A 56 12.00 -7.42 -21.45
CA PRO A 56 10.79 -6.76 -20.99
C PRO A 56 9.58 -7.03 -21.91
N ALA A 57 8.42 -7.32 -21.31
CA ALA A 57 7.18 -7.55 -22.04
C ALA A 57 6.71 -6.29 -22.80
N ARG A 58 6.11 -6.45 -23.99
CA ARG A 58 5.56 -5.33 -24.78
C ARG A 58 4.58 -4.49 -23.93
N GLY A 59 4.83 -3.17 -23.85
CA GLY A 59 4.02 -2.23 -23.07
C GLY A 59 4.48 -2.04 -21.61
N MET A 60 5.70 -2.48 -21.26
CA MET A 60 6.27 -2.26 -19.93
C MET A 60 6.45 -0.77 -19.63
N LEU A 61 5.88 -0.33 -18.51
CA LEU A 61 5.92 1.06 -18.05
C LEU A 61 7.31 1.42 -17.50
N PRO A 62 7.78 2.68 -17.66
CA PRO A 62 9.03 3.17 -17.07
C PRO A 62 9.16 2.93 -15.56
N ASP A 63 8.04 2.94 -14.84
CA ASP A 63 7.95 2.68 -13.40
C ASP A 63 8.33 1.23 -13.05
N HIS A 64 8.08 0.29 -13.95
CA HIS A 64 8.45 -1.11 -13.75
C HIS A 64 9.95 -1.29 -13.80
N ILE A 65 10.64 -0.66 -14.76
CA ILE A 65 12.11 -0.68 -14.87
C ILE A 65 12.74 -0.08 -13.61
N SER A 66 12.21 1.06 -13.15
CA SER A 66 12.65 1.71 -11.90
C SER A 66 12.44 0.80 -10.68
N SER A 67 11.30 0.11 -10.61
CA SER A 67 10.97 -0.81 -9.52
C SER A 67 11.90 -2.03 -9.50
N GLN A 68 12.28 -2.58 -10.66
CA GLN A 68 13.21 -3.69 -10.75
C GLN A 68 14.64 -3.29 -10.33
N PHE A 69 15.09 -2.09 -10.71
CA PHE A 69 16.38 -1.58 -10.24
C PHE A 69 16.39 -1.31 -8.73
N ALA A 70 15.30 -0.76 -8.18
CA ALA A 70 15.16 -0.60 -6.72
C ALA A 70 15.14 -1.95 -5.99
N ARG A 71 14.52 -2.97 -6.58
CA ARG A 71 14.48 -4.33 -6.05
C ARG A 71 15.86 -4.99 -6.10
N LEU A 72 16.57 -4.90 -7.22
CA LEU A 72 17.96 -5.36 -7.31
C LEU A 72 18.83 -4.68 -6.25
N LYS A 73 18.68 -3.36 -6.07
CA LYS A 73 19.40 -2.60 -5.04
C LYS A 73 19.11 -3.12 -3.62
N ALA A 74 17.85 -3.41 -3.30
CA ALA A 74 17.46 -3.97 -2.01
C ALA A 74 17.99 -5.39 -1.76
N LEU A 75 18.23 -6.17 -2.82
CA LEU A 75 18.75 -7.54 -2.73
C LEU A 75 20.28 -7.60 -2.66
N THR A 76 20.99 -6.52 -2.99
CA THR A 76 22.47 -6.46 -2.94
C THR A 76 23.04 -6.31 -1.54
N PHE A 77 24.27 -6.78 -1.34
CA PHE A 77 25.05 -6.43 -0.15
C PHE A 77 25.29 -4.91 -0.11
N PRO A 78 25.27 -4.28 1.10
CA PRO A 78 25.49 -2.83 1.24
C PRO A 78 26.79 -2.32 0.62
N ALA A 79 27.82 -3.17 0.51
CA ALA A 79 29.10 -2.82 -0.09
C ALA A 79 29.05 -2.60 -1.62
N TRP A 80 28.01 -3.12 -2.28
CA TRP A 80 27.82 -3.06 -3.74
C TRP A 80 26.58 -2.23 -4.15
N GLU A 81 25.90 -1.61 -3.19
CA GLU A 81 24.69 -0.83 -3.41
C GLU A 81 24.91 0.36 -4.37
N GLU A 82 26.09 0.99 -4.30
CA GLU A 82 26.51 2.11 -5.16
C GLU A 82 26.84 1.68 -6.60
N ASN A 83 26.98 0.37 -6.84
CA ASN A 83 27.20 -0.18 -8.17
C ASN A 83 25.90 -0.34 -8.97
N ILE A 84 24.74 -0.24 -8.31
CA ILE A 84 23.42 -0.23 -8.96
C ILE A 84 22.91 1.21 -8.95
N GLN A 85 23.07 1.88 -10.08
CA GLN A 85 22.76 3.30 -10.24
C GLN A 85 21.39 3.47 -10.88
N CYS A 86 20.55 4.26 -10.23
CA CYS A 86 19.24 4.68 -10.72
C CYS A 86 19.30 6.19 -10.96
N ASN A 87 18.83 6.66 -12.12
CA ASN A 87 18.70 8.09 -12.45
C ASN A 87 20.02 8.87 -12.46
N ARG A 88 20.99 8.43 -13.25
CA ARG A 88 22.22 9.21 -13.47
C ARG A 88 21.92 10.43 -14.34
N ASP A 89 22.40 11.60 -13.92
CA ASP A 89 22.36 12.88 -14.68
C ASP A 89 20.97 13.43 -15.05
N GLY A 90 19.92 13.07 -14.30
CA GLY A 90 18.60 13.70 -14.42
C GLY A 90 17.83 13.36 -15.71
N ILE A 91 18.27 12.32 -16.42
CA ILE A 91 17.62 11.77 -17.60
C ILE A 91 17.51 10.27 -17.33
N ASN A 92 16.33 9.69 -17.54
CA ASN A 92 15.90 8.31 -17.27
C ASN A 92 16.91 7.19 -17.69
N GLN A 93 18.04 7.11 -16.99
CA GLN A 93 19.15 6.20 -17.26
C GLN A 93 19.47 5.36 -16.02
N PHE A 94 19.43 4.04 -16.19
CA PHE A 94 19.66 3.03 -15.16
C PHE A 94 20.89 2.22 -15.54
N CYS A 95 21.84 2.08 -14.63
CA CYS A 95 23.11 1.41 -14.91
C CYS A 95 23.51 0.42 -13.80
N ILE A 96 24.05 -0.73 -14.19
CA ILE A 96 24.74 -1.66 -13.29
C ILE A 96 26.23 -1.65 -13.64
N LEU A 97 27.07 -1.35 -12.66
CA LEU A 97 28.52 -1.26 -12.79
C LEU A 97 29.23 -2.51 -12.22
N ASP A 98 30.32 -2.93 -12.86
CA ASP A 98 31.19 -3.99 -12.33
C ASP A 98 32.04 -3.50 -11.14
N ALA A 99 32.81 -4.40 -10.53
CA ALA A 99 33.69 -4.07 -9.41
C ALA A 99 34.79 -3.04 -9.72
N GLY A 100 35.05 -2.77 -11.00
CA GLY A 100 35.97 -1.74 -11.49
C GLY A 100 35.26 -0.47 -11.98
N SER A 101 33.97 -0.29 -11.66
CA SER A 101 33.13 0.84 -12.06
C SER A 101 32.89 0.94 -13.58
N LYS A 102 32.95 -0.17 -14.31
CA LYS A 102 32.62 -0.24 -15.73
C LYS A 102 31.17 -0.68 -15.94
N GLU A 103 30.45 -0.02 -16.85
CA GLU A 103 29.05 -0.34 -17.17
C GLU A 103 28.89 -1.75 -17.74
N ILE A 104 28.08 -2.58 -17.10
CA ILE A 104 27.71 -3.94 -17.53
C ILE A 104 26.36 -3.90 -18.26
N LEU A 105 25.37 -3.26 -17.63
CA LEU A 105 24.01 -3.07 -18.14
C LEU A 105 23.69 -1.60 -18.07
N SER A 106 23.19 -1.01 -19.16
CA SER A 106 22.58 0.32 -19.13
C SER A 106 21.24 0.30 -19.85
N ILE A 107 20.25 0.96 -19.25
CA ILE A 107 18.91 1.14 -19.82
C ILE A 107 18.63 2.64 -19.86
N THR A 108 18.30 3.15 -21.03
CA THR A 108 17.93 4.56 -21.25
C THR A 108 16.51 4.64 -21.74
N LEU A 109 15.67 5.47 -21.11
CA LEU A 109 14.35 5.82 -21.63
C LEU A 109 14.38 7.18 -22.33
N ASP A 110 13.74 7.26 -23.50
CA ASP A 110 13.53 8.50 -24.21
C ASP A 110 12.22 9.20 -23.78
N ASP A 111 12.05 10.46 -24.20
CA ASP A 111 10.87 11.29 -23.89
C ASP A 111 9.57 10.74 -24.52
N ALA A 112 9.66 9.77 -25.42
CA ALA A 112 8.53 9.09 -26.05
C ALA A 112 8.15 7.78 -25.33
N GLY A 113 8.87 7.40 -24.27
CA GLY A 113 8.63 6.19 -23.50
C GLY A 113 9.25 4.92 -24.11
N ASN A 114 10.05 5.05 -25.16
CA ASN A 114 10.85 3.94 -25.68
C ASN A 114 12.06 3.76 -24.78
N TYR A 115 12.47 2.52 -24.55
CA TYR A 115 13.67 2.24 -23.79
C TYR A 115 14.63 1.38 -24.61
N THR A 116 15.92 1.68 -24.45
CA THR A 116 17.01 0.94 -25.08
C THR A 116 17.80 0.25 -23.99
N VAL A 117 17.95 -1.06 -24.11
CA VAL A 117 18.77 -1.90 -23.22
C VAL A 117 20.12 -2.15 -23.91
N ASN A 118 21.22 -1.89 -23.21
CA ASN A 118 22.57 -2.09 -23.70
C ASN A 118 23.37 -2.96 -22.72
N CYS A 119 23.78 -4.13 -23.20
CA CYS A 119 24.53 -5.14 -22.45
C CYS A 119 25.80 -5.51 -23.25
N GLN A 120 26.95 -4.90 -22.94
CA GLN A 120 28.28 -5.10 -23.57
C GLN A 120 28.32 -6.02 -24.83
N GLY A 121 27.81 -5.53 -25.97
CA GLY A 121 27.77 -6.25 -27.25
C GLY A 121 26.36 -6.55 -27.78
N TYR A 122 25.33 -6.40 -26.94
CA TYR A 122 23.92 -6.53 -27.26
C TYR A 122 23.21 -5.19 -27.01
N SER A 123 22.48 -4.69 -28.02
CA SER A 123 21.68 -3.47 -27.89
C SER A 123 20.32 -3.71 -28.54
N GLU A 124 19.25 -3.59 -27.76
CA GLU A 124 17.87 -3.75 -28.22
C GLU A 124 17.05 -2.52 -27.82
N ALA A 125 16.25 -2.01 -28.75
CA ALA A 125 15.39 -0.85 -28.57
C ALA A 125 13.93 -1.27 -28.76
N HIS A 126 13.06 -0.85 -27.85
CA HIS A 126 11.63 -1.20 -27.87
C HIS A 126 10.75 0.04 -28.05
N ASP A 127 9.94 0.03 -29.11
CA ASP A 127 9.01 1.12 -29.44
C ASP A 127 7.68 1.00 -28.69
N PHE A 128 7.21 2.11 -28.10
CA PHE A 128 5.91 2.23 -27.45
C PHE A 128 4.83 2.62 -28.48
N ILE A 129 4.11 1.64 -29.04
CA ILE A 129 2.97 1.92 -29.93
C ILE A 129 1.67 1.86 -29.13
N MET A 130 0.99 3.00 -28.97
CA MET A 130 -0.41 3.03 -28.58
C MET A 130 -1.27 2.63 -29.79
N ASP A 131 -1.85 1.42 -29.75
CA ASP A 131 -2.83 0.99 -30.74
C ASP A 131 -4.05 1.92 -30.71
N THR A 132 -4.14 2.80 -31.70
CA THR A 132 -5.37 3.52 -32.04
C THR A 132 -6.05 2.73 -33.15
N GLU A 133 -7.30 2.28 -32.92
CA GLU A 133 -8.07 1.56 -33.93
C GLU A 133 -8.30 2.42 -35.20
N PRO A 134 -8.30 1.83 -36.40
CA PRO A 134 -8.32 2.57 -37.65
C PRO A 134 -9.75 2.95 -38.06
N GLY A 135 -10.06 4.25 -38.03
CA GLY A 135 -11.25 4.85 -38.62
C GLY A 135 -10.91 5.58 -39.93
N GLU A 136 -11.18 4.88 -41.03
CA GLU A 136 -11.19 5.26 -42.45
C GLU A 136 -10.96 6.74 -42.85
N GLU A 137 -9.95 6.92 -43.69
CA GLU A 137 -9.82 8.05 -44.62
C GLU A 137 -11.05 8.17 -45.53
N CYS A 138 -11.61 9.37 -45.63
CA CYS A 138 -12.18 9.86 -46.88
C CYS A 138 -11.67 11.28 -47.12
N THR A 139 -10.79 11.36 -48.10
CA THR A 139 -10.28 12.57 -48.73
C THR A 139 -11.41 13.37 -49.39
N GLU A 140 -11.40 14.70 -49.24
CA GLU A 140 -11.23 15.68 -50.34
C GLU A 140 -11.83 17.09 -50.08
N PHE A 141 -11.04 18.08 -50.51
CA PHE A 141 -11.36 19.44 -51.01
C PHE A 141 -11.89 20.57 -50.09
N ALA A 142 -10.94 21.47 -49.79
CA ALA A 142 -10.87 22.90 -50.21
C ALA A 142 -11.72 24.03 -49.55
N GLU A 143 -10.97 25.09 -49.26
CA GLU A 143 -11.29 26.53 -49.21
C GLU A 143 -12.13 27.13 -48.06
N GLY A 144 -11.40 27.88 -47.20
CA GLY A 144 -11.69 29.29 -46.88
C GLY A 144 -12.86 29.62 -45.95
N ALA A 145 -12.56 29.98 -44.69
CA ALA A 145 -13.17 31.12 -43.99
C ALA A 145 -12.53 31.33 -42.62
N SER A 146 -12.27 32.60 -42.28
CA SER A 146 -11.94 33.06 -40.94
C SER A 146 -13.01 32.64 -39.93
N GLY A 147 -12.59 32.09 -38.80
CA GLY A 147 -13.45 31.80 -37.67
C GLY A 147 -12.60 31.45 -36.44
N THR A 148 -12.42 32.43 -35.57
CA THR A 148 -11.98 32.21 -34.18
C THR A 148 -12.85 31.13 -33.53
N SER A 149 -12.26 29.98 -33.19
CA SER A 149 -12.88 29.02 -32.26
C SER A 149 -11.78 28.33 -31.47
N LEU A 150 -11.87 28.47 -30.15
CA LEU A 150 -10.88 28.05 -29.19
C LEU A 150 -10.59 26.55 -29.30
N ARG A 151 -9.30 26.20 -29.35
CA ARG A 151 -8.81 24.87 -29.00
C ARG A 151 -8.98 24.65 -27.48
N PRO A 152 -9.34 23.44 -27.01
CA PRO A 152 -9.38 23.11 -25.59
C PRO A 152 -7.96 22.83 -25.08
N ALA A 153 -7.14 23.87 -24.94
CA ALA A 153 -5.83 23.80 -24.28
C ALA A 153 -5.78 24.65 -22.99
N THR A 154 -6.81 25.48 -22.75
CA THR A 154 -6.87 26.45 -21.64
C THR A 154 -7.29 25.85 -20.30
N THR A 155 -7.98 24.71 -20.28
CA THR A 155 -8.56 24.14 -19.05
C THR A 155 -7.52 23.50 -18.12
N VAL A 156 -6.47 22.88 -18.64
CA VAL A 156 -5.41 22.27 -17.80
C VAL A 156 -4.51 23.35 -17.19
N SER A 157 -4.14 24.36 -17.99
CA SER A 157 -3.25 25.44 -17.56
C SER A 157 -3.90 26.40 -16.54
N GLN A 158 -5.21 26.66 -16.65
CA GLN A 158 -5.92 27.45 -15.63
C GLN A 158 -6.03 26.72 -14.29
N LYS A 159 -6.23 25.39 -14.31
CA LYS A 159 -6.42 24.60 -13.09
C LYS A 159 -5.13 24.52 -12.25
N ALA A 160 -3.97 24.36 -12.90
CA ALA A 160 -2.67 24.36 -12.22
C ALA A 160 -2.37 25.72 -11.53
N ALA A 161 -2.67 26.84 -12.19
CA ALA A 161 -2.46 28.17 -11.62
C ALA A 161 -3.32 28.46 -10.38
N GLU A 162 -4.54 27.89 -10.30
CA GLU A 162 -5.40 27.99 -9.12
C GLU A 162 -4.82 27.23 -7.92
N TYR A 163 -4.26 26.04 -8.12
CA TYR A 163 -3.61 25.27 -7.04
C TYR A 163 -2.37 25.97 -6.51
N ASP A 164 -1.51 26.50 -7.39
CA ASP A 164 -0.31 27.23 -6.98
C ASP A 164 -0.63 28.43 -6.09
N ALA A 165 -1.70 29.18 -6.40
CA ALA A 165 -2.12 30.31 -5.58
C ALA A 165 -2.53 29.89 -4.15
N VAL A 166 -3.24 28.77 -4.01
CA VAL A 166 -3.67 28.21 -2.73
C VAL A 166 -2.47 27.73 -1.92
N TRP A 167 -1.56 26.98 -2.55
CA TRP A 167 -0.39 26.40 -1.88
C TRP A 167 0.62 27.45 -1.48
N SER A 168 0.93 28.41 -2.37
CA SER A 168 1.82 29.51 -2.03
C SER A 168 1.26 30.40 -0.92
N LYS A 169 -0.07 30.53 -0.80
CA LYS A 169 -0.67 31.20 0.35
C LYS A 169 -0.45 30.40 1.64
N TRP A 170 -0.76 29.11 1.63
CA TRP A 170 -0.59 28.24 2.80
C TRP A 170 0.87 28.16 3.29
N GLU A 171 1.83 28.17 2.37
CA GLU A 171 3.26 28.21 2.67
C GLU A 171 3.68 29.55 3.32
N ARG A 172 3.16 30.68 2.83
CA ARG A 172 3.44 32.01 3.42
C ARG A 172 2.81 32.19 4.80
N ASP A 173 1.67 31.54 5.04
CA ASP A 173 0.96 31.58 6.32
C ASP A 173 1.56 30.61 7.36
N ALA A 174 2.77 30.07 7.11
CA ALA A 174 3.48 29.18 8.03
C ALA A 174 3.82 29.86 9.36
N PRO A 175 3.45 29.25 10.51
CA PRO A 175 4.01 29.60 11.81
C PRO A 175 5.54 29.44 11.84
N ALA A 176 6.18 30.13 12.77
CA ALA A 176 7.63 30.04 12.93
C ALA A 176 8.07 28.59 13.19
N GLY A 177 8.95 28.07 12.35
CA GLY A 177 9.45 26.68 12.42
C GLY A 177 8.77 25.71 11.46
N GLU A 178 7.61 26.04 10.89
CA GLU A 178 6.90 25.16 9.93
C GLU A 178 7.30 25.39 8.47
N SER A 179 7.95 26.51 8.15
CA SER A 179 8.22 26.91 6.75
C SER A 179 8.93 25.84 5.91
N PRO A 180 10.00 25.16 6.38
CA PRO A 180 10.65 24.10 5.59
C PRO A 180 9.72 22.91 5.34
N GLY A 181 8.91 22.55 6.34
CA GLY A 181 7.94 21.46 6.23
C GLY A 181 6.84 21.76 5.24
N ARG A 182 6.25 22.97 5.32
CA ARG A 182 5.24 23.40 4.34
C ARG A 182 5.80 23.49 2.93
N ALA A 183 7.01 24.03 2.76
CA ALA A 183 7.66 24.11 1.46
C ALA A 183 7.90 22.72 0.84
N ALA A 184 8.34 21.74 1.63
CA ALA A 184 8.50 20.36 1.16
C ALA A 184 7.17 19.76 0.70
N VAL A 185 6.08 19.94 1.46
CA VAL A 185 4.75 19.45 1.08
C VAL A 185 4.22 20.14 -0.17
N VAL A 186 4.43 21.45 -0.32
CA VAL A 186 4.07 22.17 -1.54
C VAL A 186 4.82 21.62 -2.75
N GLN A 187 6.11 21.31 -2.59
CA GLN A 187 6.90 20.71 -3.66
C GLN A 187 6.35 19.34 -4.05
N GLU A 188 6.09 18.46 -3.09
CA GLU A 188 5.49 17.14 -3.34
C GLU A 188 4.12 17.25 -4.04
N MET A 189 3.27 18.20 -3.64
CA MET A 189 1.98 18.42 -4.29
C MET A 189 2.12 18.91 -5.74
N ARG A 190 3.11 19.77 -6.02
CA ARG A 190 3.43 20.20 -7.39
C ARG A 190 3.95 19.04 -8.21
N ASP A 191 4.83 18.23 -7.63
CA ASP A 191 5.39 17.06 -8.30
C ASP A 191 4.27 16.09 -8.67
N CYS A 192 3.34 15.81 -7.74
CA CYS A 192 2.13 15.03 -8.02
C CYS A 192 1.32 15.60 -9.20
N LEU A 193 1.05 16.90 -9.25
CA LEU A 193 0.33 17.50 -10.39
C LEU A 193 1.09 17.38 -11.72
N ASN A 194 2.42 17.43 -11.69
CA ASN A 194 3.25 17.42 -12.89
C ASN A 194 3.44 16.01 -13.46
N ASN A 195 3.67 15.02 -12.60
CA ASN A 195 3.94 13.63 -13.00
C ASN A 195 2.71 12.71 -12.90
N GLY A 196 1.59 13.19 -12.34
CA GLY A 196 0.38 12.40 -12.13
C GLY A 196 0.49 11.37 -11.01
N ASN A 197 1.46 11.51 -10.09
CA ASN A 197 1.66 10.58 -8.98
C ASN A 197 0.38 10.49 -8.12
N PRO A 198 -0.21 9.30 -7.98
CA PRO A 198 -1.45 9.13 -7.25
C PRO A 198 -1.27 9.12 -5.72
N VAL A 199 -0.04 9.18 -5.21
CA VAL A 199 0.27 9.08 -3.78
C VAL A 199 0.84 10.41 -3.27
N LEU A 200 0.19 10.98 -2.27
CA LEU A 200 0.69 12.14 -1.54
C LEU A 200 0.98 11.76 -0.09
N ASN A 201 2.23 11.89 0.34
CA ASN A 201 2.62 11.79 1.74
C ASN A 201 3.10 13.16 2.22
N VAL A 202 2.42 13.75 3.20
CA VAL A 202 2.75 15.09 3.70
C VAL A 202 3.93 15.09 4.70
N GLY A 203 4.39 13.90 5.11
CA GLY A 203 5.51 13.74 6.04
C GLY A 203 5.21 14.19 7.48
N ALA A 204 6.13 13.88 8.39
CA ALA A 204 6.06 14.29 9.80
C ALA A 204 6.80 15.62 10.00
N SER A 205 6.14 16.72 9.63
CA SER A 205 6.75 18.06 9.61
C SER A 205 6.22 18.98 10.72
N GLY A 206 5.47 18.44 11.68
CA GLY A 206 4.85 19.22 12.75
C GLY A 206 3.78 20.21 12.27
N LEU A 207 3.15 19.93 11.12
CA LEU A 207 2.18 20.79 10.46
C LEU A 207 0.99 21.08 11.39
N THR A 208 0.59 22.34 11.49
CA THR A 208 -0.61 22.74 12.25
C THR A 208 -1.88 22.78 11.39
N THR A 209 -1.73 22.91 10.07
CA THR A 209 -2.82 22.93 9.08
C THR A 209 -2.35 22.27 7.79
N LEU A 210 -3.29 21.92 6.92
CA LEU A 210 -3.05 21.54 5.53
C LEU A 210 -3.70 22.58 4.59
N PRO A 211 -3.27 22.67 3.32
CA PRO A 211 -3.89 23.56 2.36
C PRO A 211 -5.35 23.17 2.10
N ASP A 212 -6.20 24.17 1.81
CA ASP A 212 -7.64 23.98 1.58
C ASP A 212 -7.95 23.06 0.37
N ARG A 213 -7.01 22.95 -0.58
CA ARG A 213 -7.15 22.10 -1.77
C ARG A 213 -5.92 21.22 -1.93
N LEU A 214 -6.17 19.92 -2.05
CA LEU A 214 -5.18 18.90 -2.38
C LEU A 214 -5.22 18.57 -3.88
N PRO A 215 -4.14 18.00 -4.45
CA PRO A 215 -4.15 17.55 -5.85
C PRO A 215 -5.34 16.60 -6.11
N PRO A 216 -6.14 16.82 -7.16
CA PRO A 216 -7.45 16.17 -7.29
C PRO A 216 -7.40 14.72 -7.76
N HIS A 217 -6.25 14.28 -8.31
CA HIS A 217 -6.08 12.97 -8.93
C HIS A 217 -5.45 11.94 -7.98
N ILE A 218 -5.08 12.33 -6.75
CA ILE A 218 -4.47 11.40 -5.79
C ILE A 218 -5.49 10.36 -5.34
N THR A 219 -5.04 9.13 -5.24
CA THR A 219 -5.83 8.00 -4.71
C THR A 219 -5.41 7.63 -3.30
N THR A 220 -4.19 7.99 -2.89
CA THR A 220 -3.64 7.65 -1.57
C THR A 220 -3.11 8.91 -0.89
N LEU A 221 -3.62 9.18 0.31
CA LEU A 221 -3.18 10.30 1.13
C LEU A 221 -2.67 9.77 2.47
N VAL A 222 -1.39 10.06 2.76
CA VAL A 222 -0.73 9.68 4.01
C VAL A 222 -0.41 10.93 4.81
N ILE A 223 -0.92 10.98 6.04
CA ILE A 223 -0.79 12.07 6.99
C ILE A 223 -0.20 11.50 8.29
N PRO A 224 1.15 11.46 8.40
CA PRO A 224 1.83 11.02 9.61
C PRO A 224 1.68 12.02 10.77
N ASP A 225 2.45 11.76 11.84
CA ASP A 225 2.52 12.54 13.06
C ASP A 225 2.72 14.04 12.78
N ASN A 226 1.67 14.82 13.04
CA ASN A 226 1.64 16.28 12.90
C ASN A 226 0.77 16.87 14.02
N ASN A 227 0.59 18.20 14.01
CA ASN A 227 -0.20 18.93 15.00
C ASN A 227 -1.55 19.37 14.41
N LEU A 228 -2.14 18.56 13.53
CA LEU A 228 -3.37 18.92 12.85
C LEU A 228 -4.57 18.88 13.80
N THR A 229 -5.42 19.89 13.70
CA THR A 229 -6.69 19.98 14.44
C THR A 229 -7.89 19.60 13.59
N SER A 230 -7.75 19.71 12.26
CA SER A 230 -8.74 19.34 11.24
C SER A 230 -8.04 19.00 9.93
N LEU A 231 -8.76 18.30 9.04
CA LEU A 231 -8.32 18.01 7.68
C LEU A 231 -9.16 18.83 6.68
N PRO A 232 -8.60 19.20 5.52
CA PRO A 232 -9.34 19.88 4.45
C PRO A 232 -10.32 18.92 3.77
N GLU A 233 -11.09 19.44 2.81
CA GLU A 233 -11.88 18.57 1.92
C GLU A 233 -10.97 17.58 1.19
N LEU A 234 -11.38 16.30 1.22
CA LEU A 234 -10.61 15.21 0.63
C LEU A 234 -10.89 15.11 -0.87
N PRO A 235 -9.90 14.74 -1.70
CA PRO A 235 -10.11 14.53 -3.13
C PRO A 235 -11.21 13.50 -3.41
N GLU A 236 -12.10 13.77 -4.36
CA GLU A 236 -13.25 12.90 -4.65
C GLU A 236 -12.83 11.49 -5.08
N GLY A 237 -11.67 11.36 -5.72
CA GLY A 237 -11.11 10.10 -6.21
C GLY A 237 -10.29 9.31 -5.18
N LEU A 238 -10.21 9.77 -3.92
CA LEU A 238 -9.39 9.13 -2.90
C LEU A 238 -9.90 7.72 -2.58
N ARG A 239 -8.98 6.75 -2.55
CA ARG A 239 -9.22 5.33 -2.26
C ARG A 239 -8.66 4.92 -0.91
N GLU A 240 -7.54 5.50 -0.52
CA GLU A 240 -6.83 5.18 0.71
C GLU A 240 -6.49 6.45 1.49
N LEU A 241 -6.87 6.47 2.76
CA LEU A 241 -6.53 7.56 3.68
C LEU A 241 -5.86 6.97 4.92
N GLU A 242 -4.64 7.42 5.18
CA GLU A 242 -3.88 7.10 6.39
C GLU A 242 -3.62 8.39 7.18
N VAL A 243 -4.07 8.44 8.43
CA VAL A 243 -3.91 9.58 9.33
C VAL A 243 -3.51 9.07 10.70
N SER A 244 -2.31 9.42 11.16
CA SER A 244 -1.83 8.97 12.46
C SER A 244 -1.05 10.01 13.23
N GLY A 245 -1.03 9.90 14.55
CA GLY A 245 -0.19 10.74 15.40
C GLY A 245 -0.62 12.19 15.50
N ASN A 246 -1.85 12.54 15.09
CA ASN A 246 -2.41 13.88 15.21
C ASN A 246 -3.28 13.97 16.46
N LEU A 247 -2.65 14.15 17.62
CA LEU A 247 -3.29 14.09 18.94
C LEU A 247 -4.28 15.24 19.23
N GLN A 248 -4.38 16.23 18.33
CA GLN A 248 -5.37 17.31 18.40
C GLN A 248 -6.50 17.14 17.39
N LEU A 249 -6.44 16.12 16.52
CA LEU A 249 -7.45 15.85 15.51
C LEU A 249 -8.62 15.08 16.14
N THR A 250 -9.75 15.77 16.28
CA THR A 250 -10.93 15.23 17.00
C THR A 250 -12.07 14.77 16.10
N SER A 251 -12.01 15.08 14.80
CA SER A 251 -12.99 14.65 13.80
C SER A 251 -12.34 14.55 12.42
N LEU A 252 -12.98 13.78 11.54
CA LEU A 252 -12.63 13.70 10.12
C LEU A 252 -13.68 14.46 9.29
N PRO A 253 -13.30 15.01 8.11
CA PRO A 253 -14.25 15.57 7.16
C PRO A 253 -15.11 14.47 6.53
N SER A 254 -16.08 14.84 5.70
CA SER A 254 -16.86 13.87 4.91
C SER A 254 -15.93 13.03 4.04
N LEU A 255 -16.10 11.71 4.10
CA LEU A 255 -15.26 10.77 3.35
C LEU A 255 -15.71 10.68 1.88
N PRO A 256 -14.77 10.58 0.92
CA PRO A 256 -15.09 10.33 -0.48
C PRO A 256 -15.85 9.00 -0.66
N GLN A 257 -16.82 8.99 -1.58
CA GLN A 257 -17.67 7.81 -1.80
C GLN A 257 -16.89 6.58 -2.30
N GLY A 258 -15.75 6.80 -2.96
CA GLY A 258 -14.87 5.76 -3.49
C GLY A 258 -13.83 5.22 -2.51
N LEU A 259 -13.82 5.67 -1.24
CA LEU A 259 -12.82 5.26 -0.27
C LEU A 259 -12.96 3.78 0.09
N GLN A 260 -11.85 3.04 -0.01
CA GLN A 260 -11.77 1.59 0.22
C GLN A 260 -11.03 1.26 1.51
N LYS A 261 -10.07 2.10 1.92
CA LYS A 261 -9.24 1.93 3.11
C LYS A 261 -9.18 3.23 3.92
N LEU A 262 -9.53 3.13 5.20
CA LEU A 262 -9.42 4.24 6.15
C LEU A 262 -8.66 3.80 7.39
N TRP A 263 -7.43 4.29 7.53
CA TRP A 263 -6.62 4.10 8.72
C TRP A 263 -6.45 5.45 9.42
N ALA A 264 -7.23 5.69 10.47
CA ALA A 264 -7.17 6.90 11.27
C ALA A 264 -6.83 6.59 12.75
N TYR A 265 -5.68 5.95 12.98
CA TYR A 265 -5.27 5.45 14.31
C TYR A 265 -4.36 6.44 15.06
N ASN A 266 -4.27 6.32 16.39
CA ASN A 266 -3.44 7.20 17.24
C ASN A 266 -3.76 8.70 17.04
N ASN A 267 -5.03 9.06 16.97
CA ASN A 267 -5.49 10.45 16.96
C ASN A 267 -6.37 10.72 18.19
N TRP A 268 -7.19 11.76 18.17
CA TRP A 268 -8.11 12.08 19.25
C TRP A 268 -9.57 12.09 18.82
N LEU A 269 -9.91 11.25 17.83
CA LEU A 269 -11.23 11.23 17.21
C LEU A 269 -12.31 10.91 18.24
N ALA A 270 -13.29 11.81 18.37
CA ALA A 270 -14.45 11.63 19.25
C ALA A 270 -15.61 10.92 18.55
N SER A 271 -15.66 11.01 17.22
CA SER A 271 -16.66 10.37 16.36
C SER A 271 -16.10 10.13 14.95
N LEU A 272 -16.77 9.29 14.18
CA LEU A 272 -16.51 9.09 12.76
C LEU A 272 -17.65 9.68 11.91
N PRO A 273 -17.35 10.21 10.71
CA PRO A 273 -18.35 10.57 9.73
C PRO A 273 -19.05 9.32 9.17
N THR A 274 -20.07 9.51 8.33
CA THR A 274 -20.69 8.41 7.58
C THR A 274 -19.65 7.68 6.74
N LEU A 275 -19.62 6.35 6.88
CA LEU A 275 -18.68 5.51 6.17
C LEU A 275 -19.19 5.23 4.75
N PRO A 276 -18.33 5.30 3.72
CA PRO A 276 -18.74 5.02 2.35
C PRO A 276 -19.01 3.51 2.17
N PRO A 277 -19.99 3.14 1.33
CA PRO A 277 -20.46 1.76 1.21
C PRO A 277 -19.40 0.77 0.69
N GLY A 278 -18.41 1.28 -0.06
CA GLY A 278 -17.29 0.50 -0.63
C GLY A 278 -16.10 0.29 0.31
N LEU A 279 -16.14 0.81 1.55
CA LEU A 279 -15.04 0.68 2.49
C LEU A 279 -14.85 -0.79 2.92
N GLY A 280 -13.66 -1.33 2.67
CA GLY A 280 -13.28 -2.70 2.97
C GLY A 280 -12.42 -2.85 4.22
N ASP A 281 -11.62 -1.84 4.56
CA ASP A 281 -10.71 -1.85 5.71
C ASP A 281 -10.84 -0.55 6.51
N LEU A 282 -11.19 -0.70 7.79
CA LEU A 282 -11.32 0.41 8.74
C LEU A 282 -10.45 0.16 9.97
N ALA A 283 -9.45 1.02 10.19
CA ALA A 283 -8.61 1.00 11.38
C ALA A 283 -8.62 2.35 12.08
N VAL A 284 -9.27 2.43 13.23
CA VAL A 284 -9.45 3.66 14.03
C VAL A 284 -9.04 3.45 15.49
N SER A 285 -8.06 2.57 15.71
CA SER A 285 -7.54 2.23 17.03
C SER A 285 -6.91 3.43 17.74
N ASN A 286 -6.90 3.40 19.07
CA ASN A 286 -6.30 4.43 19.92
C ASN A 286 -6.85 5.83 19.62
N ASN A 287 -8.16 5.97 19.78
CA ASN A 287 -8.89 7.23 19.69
C ASN A 287 -9.81 7.38 20.92
N GLN A 288 -10.73 8.34 20.89
CA GLN A 288 -11.69 8.58 21.97
C GLN A 288 -13.12 8.21 21.57
N LEU A 289 -13.30 7.30 20.61
CA LEU A 289 -14.61 6.93 20.08
C LEU A 289 -15.47 6.29 21.18
N THR A 290 -16.70 6.78 21.33
CA THR A 290 -17.70 6.23 22.28
C THR A 290 -18.78 5.41 21.59
N SER A 291 -18.95 5.60 20.28
CA SER A 291 -19.84 4.86 19.39
C SER A 291 -19.25 4.82 17.98
N LEU A 292 -19.79 3.95 17.14
CA LEU A 292 -19.45 3.85 15.72
C LEU A 292 -20.71 4.09 14.87
N PRO A 293 -20.57 4.65 13.66
CA PRO A 293 -21.67 4.72 12.68
C PRO A 293 -22.07 3.32 12.19
N GLU A 294 -23.10 3.24 11.35
CA GLU A 294 -23.46 2.00 10.67
C GLU A 294 -22.27 1.48 9.83
N MET A 295 -22.04 0.17 9.90
CA MET A 295 -20.92 -0.47 9.20
C MET A 295 -21.25 -0.61 7.71
N PRO A 296 -20.29 -0.33 6.81
CA PRO A 296 -20.49 -0.50 5.39
C PRO A 296 -20.60 -1.99 5.04
N PRO A 297 -21.46 -2.36 4.08
CA PRO A 297 -21.73 -3.76 3.75
C PRO A 297 -20.52 -4.51 3.18
N ALA A 298 -19.56 -3.79 2.59
CA ALA A 298 -18.35 -4.35 2.00
C ALA A 298 -17.21 -4.59 3.00
N LEU A 299 -17.36 -4.19 4.27
CA LEU A 299 -16.27 -4.21 5.25
C LEU A 299 -15.77 -5.64 5.52
N ARG A 300 -14.45 -5.82 5.45
CA ARG A 300 -13.73 -7.08 5.69
C ARG A 300 -12.92 -7.06 6.97
N GLU A 301 -12.30 -5.92 7.29
CA GLU A 301 -11.48 -5.76 8.48
C GLU A 301 -11.90 -4.54 9.28
N LEU A 302 -12.05 -4.72 10.60
CA LEU A 302 -12.42 -3.66 11.53
C LEU A 302 -11.47 -3.66 12.74
N ARG A 303 -10.69 -2.58 12.90
CA ARG A 303 -9.80 -2.34 14.04
C ARG A 303 -10.29 -1.11 14.80
N VAL A 304 -10.79 -1.31 16.01
CA VAL A 304 -11.36 -0.27 16.89
C VAL A 304 -10.81 -0.36 18.31
N SER A 305 -9.68 -1.05 18.48
CA SER A 305 -9.06 -1.28 19.78
C SER A 305 -8.60 0.02 20.45
N GLY A 306 -8.54 0.05 21.79
CA GLY A 306 -8.07 1.23 22.52
C GLY A 306 -9.00 2.45 22.36
N ASN A 307 -10.30 2.24 22.42
CA ASN A 307 -11.32 3.29 22.38
C ASN A 307 -12.20 3.23 23.66
N ASN A 308 -13.26 4.04 23.70
CA ASN A 308 -14.22 4.08 24.81
C ASN A 308 -15.58 3.45 24.42
N LEU A 309 -15.60 2.48 23.50
CA LEU A 309 -16.83 1.87 22.99
C LEU A 309 -17.51 1.01 24.05
N THR A 310 -18.82 1.17 24.22
CA THR A 310 -19.64 0.36 25.15
C THR A 310 -20.45 -0.75 24.45
N SER A 311 -20.63 -0.61 23.14
CA SER A 311 -21.27 -1.56 22.24
C SER A 311 -20.71 -1.39 20.82
N LEU A 312 -20.96 -2.37 19.95
CA LEU A 312 -20.66 -2.29 18.52
C LEU A 312 -21.98 -2.29 17.72
N PRO A 313 -22.03 -1.64 16.55
CA PRO A 313 -23.16 -1.72 15.63
C PRO A 313 -23.27 -3.13 15.02
N ALA A 314 -24.32 -3.35 14.21
CA ALA A 314 -24.46 -4.59 13.46
C ALA A 314 -23.24 -4.83 12.56
N LEU A 315 -22.70 -6.04 12.59
CA LEU A 315 -21.54 -6.42 11.77
C LEU A 315 -22.01 -6.83 10.37
N PRO A 316 -21.29 -6.44 9.30
CA PRO A 316 -21.61 -6.87 7.96
C PRO A 316 -21.30 -8.36 7.81
N SER A 317 -22.09 -9.06 7.00
CA SER A 317 -21.96 -10.50 6.76
C SER A 317 -20.60 -10.89 6.17
N GLY A 318 -19.95 -9.96 5.46
CA GLY A 318 -18.64 -10.14 4.84
C GLY A 318 -17.44 -9.96 5.76
N LEU A 319 -17.63 -9.56 7.03
CA LEU A 319 -16.54 -9.25 7.95
C LEU A 319 -15.72 -10.51 8.28
N GLN A 320 -14.39 -10.39 8.16
CA GLN A 320 -13.41 -11.46 8.36
C GLN A 320 -12.60 -11.28 9.64
N LYS A 321 -12.22 -10.04 9.99
CA LYS A 321 -11.42 -9.74 11.19
C LYS A 321 -12.01 -8.60 11.99
N LEU A 322 -12.10 -8.78 13.30
CA LEU A 322 -12.57 -7.79 14.26
C LEU A 322 -11.62 -7.71 15.45
N TRP A 323 -10.93 -6.58 15.61
CA TRP A 323 -10.17 -6.26 16.81
C TRP A 323 -10.81 -5.09 17.55
N ALA A 324 -11.44 -5.39 18.68
CA ALA A 324 -12.11 -4.43 19.56
C ALA A 324 -11.61 -4.54 21.02
N TYR A 325 -10.41 -5.07 21.23
CA TYR A 325 -9.78 -5.19 22.54
C TYR A 325 -9.50 -3.81 23.17
N ASN A 326 -9.32 -3.76 24.50
CA ASN A 326 -9.10 -2.53 25.26
C ASN A 326 -10.22 -1.48 25.00
N ASN A 327 -11.46 -1.89 25.24
CA ASN A 327 -12.65 -1.02 25.16
C ASN A 327 -13.49 -1.20 26.45
N ARG A 328 -14.73 -0.71 26.44
CA ARG A 328 -15.69 -0.85 27.54
C ARG A 328 -16.91 -1.67 27.11
N LEU A 329 -16.74 -2.61 26.17
CA LEU A 329 -17.84 -3.38 25.60
C LEU A 329 -18.52 -4.22 26.67
N THR A 330 -19.83 -4.05 26.80
CA THR A 330 -20.68 -4.79 27.75
C THR A 330 -21.44 -5.94 27.09
N SER A 331 -21.53 -5.90 25.76
CA SER A 331 -22.16 -6.91 24.91
C SER A 331 -21.52 -6.87 23.52
N LEU A 332 -21.73 -7.95 22.76
CA LEU A 332 -21.33 -8.04 21.36
C LEU A 332 -22.57 -8.22 20.48
N PRO A 333 -22.56 -7.70 19.25
CA PRO A 333 -23.59 -7.98 18.25
C PRO A 333 -23.51 -9.46 17.80
N GLU A 334 -24.50 -9.89 17.01
CA GLU A 334 -24.43 -11.17 16.32
C GLU A 334 -23.20 -11.21 15.39
N MET A 335 -22.48 -12.32 15.41
CA MET A 335 -21.25 -12.52 14.65
C MET A 335 -21.56 -12.90 13.21
N SER A 336 -20.75 -12.41 12.27
CA SER A 336 -20.76 -12.91 10.90
C SER A 336 -20.21 -14.36 10.87
N PRO A 337 -20.86 -15.30 10.17
CA PRO A 337 -20.38 -16.69 10.11
C PRO A 337 -19.02 -16.82 9.40
N GLY A 338 -18.66 -15.82 8.58
CA GLY A 338 -17.36 -15.73 7.89
C GLY A 338 -16.23 -15.14 8.74
N LEU A 339 -16.47 -14.79 10.01
CA LEU A 339 -15.45 -14.20 10.88
C LEU A 339 -14.37 -15.24 11.21
N GLN A 340 -13.12 -14.88 10.94
CA GLN A 340 -11.95 -15.72 11.13
C GLN A 340 -11.14 -15.31 12.36
N GLU A 341 -11.19 -14.03 12.73
CA GLU A 341 -10.46 -13.50 13.87
C GLU A 341 -11.33 -12.51 14.65
N LEU A 342 -11.46 -12.78 15.95
CA LEU A 342 -12.17 -11.94 16.90
C LEU A 342 -11.29 -11.72 18.11
N ASP A 343 -10.91 -10.47 18.36
CA ASP A 343 -10.26 -10.08 19.60
C ASP A 343 -11.09 -9.02 20.32
N VAL A 344 -11.65 -9.42 21.45
CA VAL A 344 -12.43 -8.57 22.35
C VAL A 344 -11.84 -8.60 23.76
N SER A 345 -10.54 -8.87 23.87
CA SER A 345 -9.83 -8.92 25.14
C SER A 345 -9.90 -7.59 25.88
N HIS A 346 -9.80 -7.60 27.21
CA HIS A 346 -9.84 -6.41 28.05
C HIS A 346 -11.08 -5.53 27.80
N ASN A 347 -12.25 -6.13 27.98
CA ASN A 347 -13.56 -5.47 27.91
C ASN A 347 -14.39 -5.80 29.16
N GLN A 348 -15.69 -5.48 29.16
CA GLN A 348 -16.62 -5.69 30.27
C GLN A 348 -17.67 -6.76 29.93
N LEU A 349 -17.30 -7.74 29.11
CA LEU A 349 -18.21 -8.79 28.67
C LEU A 349 -18.50 -9.77 29.80
N THR A 350 -19.78 -9.98 30.09
CA THR A 350 -20.25 -10.99 31.08
C THR A 350 -20.88 -12.20 30.40
N ARG A 351 -21.42 -12.00 29.21
CA ARG A 351 -22.07 -13.00 28.34
C ARG A 351 -21.61 -12.80 26.90
N LEU A 352 -21.84 -13.82 26.10
CA LEU A 352 -21.41 -13.90 24.71
C LEU A 352 -22.62 -14.24 23.82
N PRO A 353 -22.67 -13.75 22.57
CA PRO A 353 -23.77 -14.02 21.66
C PRO A 353 -23.77 -15.50 21.22
N GLN A 354 -24.96 -16.05 20.95
CA GLN A 354 -25.10 -17.45 20.56
C GLN A 354 -24.45 -17.72 19.20
N SER A 355 -24.38 -16.73 18.30
CA SER A 355 -23.70 -16.83 16.99
C SER A 355 -22.25 -17.27 17.06
N LEU A 356 -21.56 -17.13 18.20
CA LEU A 356 -20.18 -17.61 18.35
C LEU A 356 -20.04 -19.13 18.14
N THR A 357 -21.09 -19.91 18.38
CA THR A 357 -21.09 -21.36 18.12
C THR A 357 -21.10 -21.70 16.62
N GLY A 358 -21.51 -20.76 15.78
CA GLY A 358 -21.57 -20.90 14.32
C GLY A 358 -20.32 -20.43 13.59
N LEU A 359 -19.28 -20.00 14.30
CA LEU A 359 -18.00 -19.64 13.69
C LEU A 359 -17.28 -20.89 13.17
N SER A 360 -16.46 -20.70 12.13
CA SER A 360 -15.59 -21.75 11.60
C SER A 360 -14.66 -22.29 12.69
N SER A 361 -14.38 -23.58 12.68
CA SER A 361 -13.39 -24.20 13.60
C SER A 361 -11.98 -23.63 13.44
N ALA A 362 -11.68 -22.98 12.30
CA ALA A 362 -10.42 -22.27 12.07
C ALA A 362 -10.38 -20.88 12.71
N ALA A 363 -11.51 -20.37 13.22
CA ALA A 363 -11.59 -19.06 13.82
C ALA A 363 -10.74 -18.97 15.11
N ARG A 364 -10.09 -17.83 15.28
CA ARG A 364 -9.35 -17.46 16.49
C ARG A 364 -10.16 -16.45 17.28
N VAL A 365 -10.45 -16.76 18.54
CA VAL A 365 -11.23 -15.90 19.42
C VAL A 365 -10.44 -15.60 20.68
N TYR A 366 -10.25 -14.32 21.00
CA TYR A 366 -9.55 -13.84 22.19
C TYR A 366 -10.52 -13.07 23.08
N LEU A 367 -10.69 -13.55 24.32
CA LEU A 367 -11.64 -13.05 25.32
C LEU A 367 -10.95 -12.72 26.65
N ASP A 368 -9.61 -12.78 26.73
CA ASP A 368 -8.85 -12.57 27.95
C ASP A 368 -9.18 -11.19 28.58
N GLY A 369 -9.12 -11.07 29.89
CA GLY A 369 -9.43 -9.81 30.58
C GLY A 369 -10.90 -9.38 30.52
N ASN A 370 -11.84 -10.31 30.36
CA ASN A 370 -13.28 -10.05 30.47
C ASN A 370 -13.88 -10.70 31.72
N PRO A 371 -14.82 -10.02 32.42
CA PRO A 371 -15.51 -10.56 33.60
C PRO A 371 -16.63 -11.57 33.21
N LEU A 372 -16.27 -12.62 32.47
CA LEU A 372 -17.21 -13.63 31.99
C LEU A 372 -17.87 -14.37 33.15
N SER A 373 -19.19 -14.55 33.08
CA SER A 373 -19.91 -15.29 34.11
C SER A 373 -19.53 -16.77 34.13
N VAL A 374 -19.68 -17.45 35.28
CA VAL A 374 -19.45 -18.90 35.41
C VAL A 374 -20.26 -19.71 34.39
N ARG A 375 -21.50 -19.29 34.10
CA ARG A 375 -22.34 -19.94 33.09
C ARG A 375 -21.76 -19.78 31.69
N THR A 376 -21.24 -18.59 31.37
CA THR A 376 -20.59 -18.31 30.08
C THR A 376 -19.32 -19.14 29.92
N LEU A 377 -18.49 -19.23 30.96
CA LEU A 377 -17.28 -20.05 30.96
C LEU A 377 -17.59 -21.54 30.77
N GLN A 378 -18.66 -22.04 31.39
CA GLN A 378 -19.10 -23.43 31.17
C GLN A 378 -19.55 -23.64 29.73
N ALA A 379 -20.37 -22.74 29.17
CA ALA A 379 -20.81 -22.83 27.79
C ALA A 379 -19.63 -22.80 26.81
N LEU A 380 -18.59 -21.99 27.07
CA LEU A 380 -17.37 -21.96 26.25
C LEU A 380 -16.64 -23.31 26.26
N ARG A 381 -16.55 -23.99 27.42
CA ARG A 381 -15.93 -25.32 27.51
C ARG A 381 -16.67 -26.35 26.65
N ASP A 382 -18.00 -26.29 26.67
CA ASP A 382 -18.84 -27.17 25.86
C ASP A 382 -18.65 -26.87 24.36
N ILE A 383 -18.58 -25.59 23.98
CA ILE A 383 -18.33 -25.16 22.60
C ILE A 383 -16.98 -25.65 22.09
N ILE A 384 -15.90 -25.49 22.87
CA ILE A 384 -14.55 -25.95 22.48
C ILE A 384 -14.54 -27.46 22.25
N GLY A 385 -15.25 -28.22 23.09
CA GLY A 385 -15.39 -29.67 22.94
C GLY A 385 -16.16 -30.11 21.69
N HIS A 386 -17.06 -29.28 21.17
CA HIS A 386 -17.94 -29.64 20.04
C HIS A 386 -17.54 -29.04 18.69
N SER A 387 -16.97 -27.84 18.68
CA SER A 387 -16.76 -27.04 17.45
C SER A 387 -15.29 -26.99 17.00
N GLY A 388 -14.33 -27.32 17.87
CA GLY A 388 -12.90 -27.22 17.57
C GLY A 388 -12.37 -25.79 17.41
N ILE A 389 -13.18 -24.77 17.71
CA ILE A 389 -12.78 -23.35 17.69
C ILE A 389 -11.69 -23.10 18.75
N ARG A 390 -10.66 -22.33 18.39
CA ARG A 390 -9.61 -21.91 19.32
C ARG A 390 -10.05 -20.64 20.05
N ILE A 391 -10.41 -20.79 21.32
CA ILE A 391 -10.84 -19.69 22.18
C ILE A 391 -9.84 -19.51 23.32
N HIS A 392 -9.29 -18.30 23.43
CA HIS A 392 -8.42 -17.85 24.52
C HIS A 392 -9.26 -17.05 25.52
N PHE A 393 -9.25 -17.45 26.79
CA PHE A 393 -9.96 -16.75 27.87
C PHE A 393 -9.30 -17.02 29.23
N ASP A 394 -9.42 -16.07 30.16
CA ASP A 394 -8.94 -16.23 31.53
C ASP A 394 -9.73 -17.29 32.29
N MET A 395 -9.03 -18.30 32.82
CA MET A 395 -9.62 -19.33 33.67
C MET A 395 -9.79 -18.90 35.14
N ALA A 396 -9.25 -17.75 35.53
CA ALA A 396 -9.42 -17.21 36.86
C ALA A 396 -10.81 -16.55 36.97
N GLY A 397 -11.69 -17.12 37.80
CA GLY A 397 -12.95 -16.47 38.16
C GLY A 397 -12.71 -15.07 38.76
N PRO A 398 -13.76 -14.24 38.91
CA PRO A 398 -13.62 -12.84 39.34
C PRO A 398 -12.76 -12.80 40.61
N SER A 399 -11.61 -12.12 40.50
CA SER A 399 -10.72 -11.88 41.62
C SER A 399 -11.50 -11.10 42.68
N VAL A 400 -11.85 -11.79 43.77
CA VAL A 400 -12.42 -11.17 44.97
C VAL A 400 -11.44 -10.08 45.41
N PRO A 401 -11.85 -8.81 45.56
CA PRO A 401 -10.97 -7.79 46.10
C PRO A 401 -10.48 -8.24 47.49
N PRO A 402 -9.20 -8.02 47.84
CA PRO A 402 -8.74 -8.35 49.19
C PRO A 402 -9.61 -7.59 50.20
N GLY A 403 -10.30 -8.34 51.04
CA GLY A 403 -11.29 -7.83 51.98
C GLY A 403 -10.72 -6.72 52.86
N SER A 404 -11.52 -5.68 53.04
CA SER A 404 -11.30 -4.67 54.07
C SER A 404 -11.12 -5.36 55.43
N PRO A 405 -10.13 -4.97 56.25
CA PRO A 405 -9.89 -5.62 57.53
C PRO A 405 -11.10 -5.42 58.44
N GLY A 406 -11.59 -6.54 58.99
CA GLY A 406 -12.78 -6.60 59.81
C GLY A 406 -12.73 -5.66 61.01
N THR A 407 -13.81 -4.91 61.19
CA THR A 407 -14.18 -4.31 62.47
C THR A 407 -14.31 -5.41 63.52
N ALA A 408 -13.42 -5.41 64.51
CA ALA A 408 -13.52 -6.24 65.69
C ALA A 408 -14.80 -5.88 66.49
N PRO A 409 -15.55 -6.85 67.01
CA PRO A 409 -16.65 -6.56 67.92
C PRO A 409 -16.08 -6.25 69.31
N GLY A 410 -16.58 -5.18 69.91
CA GLY A 410 -16.31 -4.84 71.30
C GLY A 410 -16.81 -5.94 72.25
N GLY A 411 -16.00 -6.22 73.27
CA GLY A 411 -16.34 -7.05 74.40
C GLY A 411 -15.78 -6.40 75.66
N ARG A 412 -16.68 -6.19 76.63
CA ARG A 412 -16.54 -5.43 77.89
C ARG A 412 -15.43 -5.91 78.81
#